data_AF-A0A6I4M827-F1
#
_entry.id   AF-A0A6I4M827-F1
#
_cell.length_a   1.000
_cell.length_b   1.000
_cell.length_c   1.000
_cell.angle_alpha   90.00
_cell.angle_beta   90.00
_cell.angle_gamma   90.00
#
_symmetry.space_group_name_H-M   'P 1'
#
loop_
_entity.id
_entity.type
_entity.pdbx_description
1 polymer ?
#
loop_
_entity_poly.entity_id
_entity_poly.type
_entity_poly.pdbx_seq_one_letter_code
_entity_poly.pdbx_strand_id
1 'polypeptide(L)'
;MGPERHPRVNWRSHPRRGSGGRGRHCAALGDRTEFRFPTAYAFISPPSWRTMCGPGARPVIGDAGAGNDEEAALRNVIGMVLTGLGAFLLITAVLVRFYVTPRLIAAPTDVYQVTRLRADNATYFDAASVKQVTGATVVATNTVRGDVTSSHGDVAVWDSATVIQDVARGTTIEVQNQRVAFDRRTGRLTACCGASVDGDVSARQTGLGLFWPVHATKKAKPVYDPATRRAWPAVYAGTERVHGIVAWRFVQHIPDTKVAGKALPDVPGELLGRAKGGPAVPVDRYYQADATYWVDPRTGNPIDQEQKVLSTLRPKSGPGRLVVGRMDLRMTPESQRSLRAKSADGASKIDLLRIAVPVGAAAVGAVLLAAGAVVGGAGRRRSPGGRQRGEPLAATRGSAR
;
A
#
# COMPACT_ATOMS: atom_id res chain seq x y z
N MET A 1 -30.71 -18.70 34.43
CA MET A 1 -31.65 -17.56 34.51
C MET A 1 -30.81 -16.31 34.73
N GLY A 2 -30.72 -15.29 33.87
CA GLY A 2 -31.13 -15.06 32.49
C GLY A 2 -30.09 -14.10 31.84
N PRO A 3 -30.06 -13.91 30.51
CA PRO A 3 -29.01 -13.13 29.87
C PRO A 3 -29.33 -11.63 29.81
N GLU A 4 -28.39 -10.80 30.24
CA GLU A 4 -28.45 -9.33 30.16
C GLU A 4 -28.17 -8.81 28.74
N ARG A 5 -28.89 -7.74 28.42
CA ARG A 5 -29.05 -7.18 27.07
C ARG A 5 -28.00 -6.10 26.80
N HIS A 6 -27.37 -6.17 25.63
CA HIS A 6 -26.62 -5.04 25.05
C HIS A 6 -27.58 -3.97 24.49
N PRO A 7 -27.31 -2.67 24.66
CA PRO A 7 -28.09 -1.62 24.01
C PRO A 7 -27.66 -1.45 22.55
N ARG A 8 -28.62 -1.63 21.63
CA ARG A 8 -28.52 -1.25 20.21
C ARG A 8 -28.88 0.23 20.05
N VAL A 9 -27.99 1.01 19.47
CA VAL A 9 -28.28 2.39 19.02
C VAL A 9 -28.99 2.32 17.67
N ASN A 10 -30.19 2.91 17.60
CA ASN A 10 -31.11 2.88 16.47
C ASN A 10 -31.12 4.25 15.77
N TRP A 11 -30.78 4.30 14.49
CA TRP A 11 -30.93 5.50 13.65
C TRP A 11 -32.20 5.41 12.82
N ARG A 12 -33.20 6.22 13.20
CA ARG A 12 -34.44 6.44 12.43
C ARG A 12 -34.16 7.37 11.25
N SER A 13 -34.59 6.97 10.06
CA SER A 13 -34.69 7.81 8.86
C SER A 13 -36.08 8.48 8.79
N HIS A 14 -36.12 9.80 8.56
CA HIS A 14 -37.34 10.56 8.27
C HIS A 14 -37.85 10.35 6.83
N PRO A 15 -39.16 10.56 6.57
CA PRO A 15 -39.81 10.27 5.29
C PRO A 15 -39.84 11.49 4.36
N ARG A 16 -39.88 11.25 3.03
CA ARG A 16 -40.33 12.24 2.04
C ARG A 16 -41.54 11.70 1.26
N ARG A 17 -42.55 12.57 1.12
CA ARG A 17 -43.80 12.39 0.36
C ARG A 17 -43.77 13.24 -0.92
N GLY A 18 -44.47 12.75 -1.96
CA GLY A 18 -44.94 13.46 -3.17
C GLY A 18 -43.96 13.48 -4.34
N SER A 19 -44.31 13.31 -5.62
CA SER A 19 -45.56 13.23 -6.41
C SER A 19 -45.15 12.68 -7.80
N GLY A 20 -45.79 11.66 -8.39
CA GLY A 20 -46.89 11.80 -9.36
C GLY A 20 -46.45 12.21 -10.79
N GLY A 21 -46.53 11.29 -11.79
CA GLY A 21 -46.68 11.68 -13.21
C GLY A 21 -46.05 10.82 -14.33
N ARG A 22 -46.77 9.77 -14.76
CA ARG A 22 -46.98 9.21 -16.13
C ARG A 22 -45.85 9.12 -17.18
N GLY A 23 -45.69 7.91 -17.75
CA GLY A 23 -45.16 7.66 -19.10
C GLY A 23 -45.10 6.17 -19.47
N ARG A 24 -45.61 5.79 -20.64
CA ARG A 24 -45.99 4.44 -21.10
C ARG A 24 -44.84 3.67 -21.80
N HIS A 25 -44.90 2.32 -21.81
CA HIS A 25 -44.88 1.44 -22.99
C HIS A 25 -44.19 0.07 -22.77
N CYS A 26 -44.59 -0.85 -23.66
CA CYS A 26 -44.73 -2.29 -23.53
C CYS A 26 -43.47 -3.14 -23.82
N ALA A 27 -43.67 -4.44 -23.58
CA ALA A 27 -43.13 -5.60 -24.31
C ALA A 27 -41.88 -6.27 -23.72
N ALA A 28 -42.13 -7.38 -23.02
CA ALA A 28 -41.22 -8.48 -22.83
C ALA A 28 -41.60 -9.59 -23.83
N LEU A 29 -40.62 -10.09 -24.59
CA LEU A 29 -40.65 -11.41 -25.21
C LEU A 29 -39.20 -11.84 -25.37
N GLY A 30 -38.80 -12.85 -24.59
CA GLY A 30 -37.60 -13.62 -24.88
C GLY A 30 -37.96 -14.67 -25.91
N ASP A 31 -37.02 -14.98 -26.80
CA ASP A 31 -36.88 -16.35 -27.24
C ASP A 31 -35.45 -16.66 -27.72
N ARG A 32 -35.07 -17.90 -27.45
CA ARG A 32 -33.86 -18.59 -27.91
C ARG A 32 -33.95 -18.80 -29.42
N THR A 33 -32.81 -18.73 -30.10
CA THR A 33 -32.69 -19.22 -31.48
C THR A 33 -31.46 -20.11 -31.60
N GLU A 34 -31.71 -21.42 -31.58
CA GLU A 34 -30.89 -22.41 -32.28
C GLU A 34 -31.13 -22.22 -33.79
N PHE A 35 -30.06 -22.26 -34.60
CA PHE A 35 -30.19 -22.31 -36.05
C PHE A 35 -29.55 -23.56 -36.62
N ARG A 36 -30.40 -24.25 -37.38
CA ARG A 36 -30.27 -25.55 -38.02
C ARG A 36 -29.78 -25.36 -39.46
N PHE A 37 -28.92 -26.26 -39.92
CA PHE A 37 -28.52 -26.41 -41.33
C PHE A 37 -29.71 -26.69 -42.26
N PRO A 38 -29.59 -26.33 -43.54
CA PRO A 38 -30.09 -27.22 -44.57
C PRO A 38 -29.11 -27.42 -45.74
N THR A 39 -29.03 -28.68 -46.16
CA THR A 39 -28.46 -29.18 -47.40
C THR A 39 -29.52 -29.09 -48.51
N ALA A 40 -29.17 -28.64 -49.72
CA ALA A 40 -29.95 -28.94 -50.92
C ALA A 40 -29.05 -28.92 -52.18
N TYR A 41 -29.02 -30.07 -52.85
CA TYR A 41 -28.50 -30.30 -54.19
C TYR A 41 -29.45 -29.72 -55.25
N ALA A 42 -28.91 -29.21 -56.37
CA ALA A 42 -29.63 -29.21 -57.65
C ALA A 42 -28.65 -29.23 -58.84
N PHE A 43 -28.82 -30.26 -59.66
CA PHE A 43 -28.21 -30.56 -60.96
C PHE A 43 -28.61 -29.56 -62.05
N ILE A 44 -27.65 -29.10 -62.88
CA ILE A 44 -27.90 -28.68 -64.27
C ILE A 44 -26.71 -29.14 -65.14
N SER A 45 -27.02 -29.85 -66.22
CA SER A 45 -26.13 -30.44 -67.24
C SER A 45 -25.66 -29.43 -68.31
N PRO A 46 -24.67 -29.78 -69.17
CA PRO A 46 -23.71 -28.83 -69.78
C PRO A 46 -23.99 -28.47 -71.25
N PRO A 47 -23.23 -27.54 -71.85
CA PRO A 47 -23.01 -27.51 -73.28
C PRO A 47 -21.59 -27.96 -73.65
N SER A 48 -21.57 -28.86 -74.63
CA SER A 48 -20.45 -29.43 -75.36
C SER A 48 -19.65 -28.38 -76.14
N TRP A 49 -18.34 -28.36 -75.96
CA TRP A 49 -17.41 -27.75 -76.92
C TRP A 49 -16.21 -28.67 -77.17
N ARG A 50 -15.85 -28.69 -78.45
CA ARG A 50 -15.08 -29.70 -79.16
C ARG A 50 -13.63 -29.79 -78.69
N THR A 51 -13.15 -31.02 -78.66
CA THR A 51 -11.74 -31.42 -78.78
C THR A 51 -11.09 -30.80 -80.01
N MET A 52 -10.02 -30.04 -79.79
CA MET A 52 -8.93 -29.87 -80.75
C MET A 52 -7.66 -30.37 -80.08
N CYS A 53 -7.17 -31.52 -80.54
CA CYS A 53 -5.84 -32.03 -80.22
C CYS A 53 -4.78 -31.18 -80.93
N GLY A 54 -3.86 -30.60 -80.15
CA GLY A 54 -2.57 -30.08 -80.62
C GLY A 54 -1.46 -30.72 -79.79
N PRO A 55 -0.32 -31.12 -80.40
CA PRO A 55 0.64 -31.98 -79.74
C PRO A 55 1.62 -31.20 -78.87
N GLY A 56 1.98 -31.79 -77.73
CA GLY A 56 3.30 -31.59 -77.13
C GLY A 56 3.49 -30.33 -76.29
N ALA A 57 3.01 -30.35 -75.05
CA ALA A 57 3.72 -29.70 -73.95
C ALA A 57 3.44 -30.52 -72.68
N ARG A 58 4.47 -31.22 -72.20
CA ARG A 58 4.47 -31.83 -70.87
C ARG A 58 4.27 -30.69 -69.87
N PRO A 59 3.23 -30.66 -69.02
CA PRO A 59 3.30 -29.85 -67.84
C PRO A 59 4.37 -30.48 -66.97
N VAL A 60 5.51 -29.82 -66.84
CA VAL A 60 6.42 -30.05 -65.73
C VAL A 60 5.57 -29.75 -64.50
N ILE A 61 5.16 -30.80 -63.80
CA ILE A 61 4.71 -30.71 -62.43
C ILE A 61 5.91 -30.16 -61.66
N GLY A 62 5.93 -28.84 -61.49
CA GLY A 62 6.81 -28.15 -60.55
C GLY A 62 6.28 -28.34 -59.14
N ASP A 63 6.14 -29.60 -58.69
CA ASP A 63 5.95 -29.92 -57.28
C ASP A 63 7.33 -29.92 -56.61
N ALA A 64 7.90 -28.72 -56.43
CA ALA A 64 9.08 -28.51 -55.59
C ALA A 64 9.29 -27.00 -55.34
N GLY A 65 8.39 -26.37 -54.58
CA GLY A 65 8.60 -24.96 -54.19
C GLY A 65 7.64 -24.44 -53.12
N ALA A 66 6.35 -24.76 -53.22
CA ALA A 66 5.32 -24.13 -52.38
C ALA A 66 5.50 -24.38 -50.86
N GLY A 67 5.96 -25.56 -50.46
CA GLY A 67 6.17 -25.88 -49.03
C GLY A 67 7.34 -25.11 -48.39
N ASN A 68 8.40 -24.83 -49.16
CA ASN A 68 9.59 -24.16 -48.63
C ASN A 68 9.37 -22.64 -48.44
N ASP A 69 8.54 -22.05 -49.30
CA ASP A 69 8.19 -20.62 -49.25
C ASP A 69 7.19 -20.33 -48.11
N GLU A 70 6.24 -21.23 -47.86
CA GLU A 70 5.29 -21.13 -46.76
C GLU A 70 5.96 -21.33 -45.39
N GLU A 71 6.87 -22.32 -45.28
CA GLU A 71 7.69 -22.51 -44.07
C GLU A 71 8.64 -21.34 -43.80
N ALA A 72 9.23 -20.75 -44.84
CA ALA A 72 10.08 -19.57 -44.70
C ALA A 72 9.28 -18.32 -44.27
N ALA A 73 8.08 -18.12 -44.83
CA ALA A 73 7.18 -17.04 -44.45
C ALA A 73 6.71 -17.19 -42.99
N LEU A 74 6.28 -18.38 -42.60
CA LEU A 74 5.85 -18.69 -41.23
C LEU A 74 6.99 -18.47 -40.21
N ARG A 75 8.22 -18.91 -40.54
CA ARG A 75 9.40 -18.70 -39.69
C ARG A 75 9.73 -17.22 -39.49
N ASN A 76 9.58 -16.40 -40.53
CA ASN A 76 9.78 -14.95 -40.45
C ASN A 76 8.71 -14.28 -39.58
N VAL A 77 7.45 -14.68 -39.72
CA VAL A 77 6.34 -14.17 -38.89
C VAL A 77 6.56 -14.54 -37.42
N ILE A 78 6.90 -15.79 -37.13
CA ILE A 78 7.20 -16.26 -35.77
C ILE A 78 8.40 -15.50 -35.19
N GLY A 79 9.48 -15.33 -35.96
CA GLY A 79 10.64 -14.55 -35.54
C GLY A 79 10.30 -13.09 -35.20
N MET A 80 9.44 -12.45 -35.99
CA MET A 80 9.00 -11.07 -35.76
C MET A 80 8.10 -10.96 -34.52
N VAL A 81 7.16 -11.90 -34.33
CA VAL A 81 6.30 -11.95 -33.14
C VAL A 81 7.11 -12.18 -31.86
N LEU A 82 8.05 -13.13 -31.87
CA LEU A 82 8.92 -13.41 -30.73
C LEU A 82 9.80 -12.21 -30.37
N THR A 83 10.38 -11.55 -31.38
CA THR A 83 11.20 -10.36 -31.18
C THR A 83 10.36 -9.19 -30.63
N GLY A 84 9.17 -8.96 -31.21
CA GLY A 84 8.26 -7.90 -30.75
C GLY A 84 7.78 -8.13 -29.32
N LEU A 85 7.38 -9.36 -28.98
CA LEU A 85 6.97 -9.72 -27.63
C LEU A 85 8.13 -9.61 -26.62
N GLY A 86 9.32 -10.06 -27.01
CA GLY A 86 10.49 -9.96 -26.17
C GLY A 86 10.88 -8.51 -25.87
N ALA A 87 10.89 -7.64 -26.89
CA ALA A 87 11.12 -6.21 -26.73
C ALA A 87 10.05 -5.56 -25.83
N PHE A 88 8.78 -5.91 -26.03
CA PHE A 88 7.66 -5.43 -25.21
C PHE A 88 7.83 -5.80 -23.73
N LEU A 89 8.20 -7.05 -23.42
CA LEU A 89 8.43 -7.50 -22.05
C LEU A 89 9.61 -6.80 -21.39
N LEU A 90 10.70 -6.53 -22.12
CA LEU A 90 11.81 -5.73 -21.59
C LEU A 90 11.37 -4.31 -21.24
N ILE A 91 10.64 -3.64 -22.13
CA ILE A 91 10.11 -2.29 -21.88
C ILE A 91 9.15 -2.32 -20.68
N THR A 92 8.28 -3.31 -20.60
CA THR A 92 7.36 -3.49 -19.47
C THR A 92 8.12 -3.73 -18.16
N ALA A 93 9.19 -4.52 -18.16
CA ALA A 93 10.02 -4.73 -16.97
C ALA A 93 10.60 -3.42 -16.43
N VAL A 94 11.14 -2.57 -17.31
CA VAL A 94 11.66 -1.24 -16.96
C VAL A 94 10.52 -0.34 -16.45
N LEU A 95 9.39 -0.29 -17.17
CA LEU A 95 8.23 0.51 -16.78
C LEU A 95 7.68 0.07 -15.42
N VAL A 96 7.54 -1.23 -15.17
CA VAL A 96 7.08 -1.74 -13.88
C VAL A 96 8.03 -1.29 -12.78
N ARG A 97 9.34 -1.52 -12.95
CA ARG A 97 10.36 -1.26 -11.94
C ARG A 97 10.49 0.21 -11.55
N PHE A 98 10.41 1.12 -12.53
CA PHE A 98 10.69 2.55 -12.32
C PHE A 98 9.43 3.42 -12.23
N TYR A 99 8.30 2.96 -12.77
CA TYR A 99 7.07 3.76 -12.81
C TYR A 99 5.94 3.14 -11.99
N VAL A 100 5.64 1.85 -12.16
CA VAL A 100 4.50 1.20 -11.49
C VAL A 100 4.80 0.95 -10.01
N THR A 101 5.97 0.37 -9.70
CA THR A 101 6.30 -0.04 -8.34
C THR A 101 6.36 1.12 -7.33
N PRO A 102 6.95 2.29 -7.64
CA PRO A 102 6.89 3.46 -6.75
C PRO A 102 5.47 3.99 -6.52
N ARG A 103 4.54 3.73 -7.46
CA ARG A 103 3.16 4.20 -7.36
C ARG A 103 2.25 3.25 -6.59
N LEU A 104 2.52 1.94 -6.66
CA LEU A 104 1.75 0.91 -5.95
C LEU A 104 2.15 0.77 -4.48
N ILE A 105 3.41 1.05 -4.13
CA ILE A 105 3.89 0.95 -2.75
C ILE A 105 3.45 2.21 -2.00
N ALA A 106 2.30 2.11 -1.37
CA ALA A 106 1.66 3.18 -0.62
C ALA A 106 0.91 2.59 0.57
N ALA A 107 0.72 3.39 1.62
CA ALA A 107 -0.09 3.02 2.77
C ALA A 107 -1.51 2.62 2.33
N PRO A 108 -2.09 1.56 2.93
CA PRO A 108 -3.46 1.17 2.65
C PRO A 108 -4.46 2.21 3.18
N THR A 109 -5.56 2.42 2.46
CA THR A 109 -6.66 3.28 2.89
C THR A 109 -7.67 2.54 3.75
N ASP A 110 -7.81 1.23 3.55
CA ASP A 110 -8.58 0.32 4.40
C ASP A 110 -7.60 -0.46 5.28
N VAL A 111 -7.53 -0.08 6.56
CA VAL A 111 -6.70 -0.75 7.54
C VAL A 111 -7.50 -0.94 8.82
N TYR A 112 -7.28 -2.08 9.47
CA TYR A 112 -7.68 -2.30 10.85
C TYR A 112 -6.49 -2.90 11.60
N GLN A 113 -6.07 -2.23 12.66
CA GLN A 113 -4.92 -2.64 13.45
C GLN A 113 -5.13 -2.34 14.92
N VAL A 114 -4.89 -3.34 15.75
CA VAL A 114 -4.90 -3.20 17.20
C VAL A 114 -3.52 -3.50 17.73
N THR A 115 -2.94 -2.53 18.43
CA THR A 115 -1.65 -2.65 19.09
C THR A 115 -1.84 -2.44 20.59
N ARG A 116 -1.24 -3.30 21.41
CA ARG A 116 -1.30 -3.22 22.87
C ARG A 116 0.08 -3.06 23.43
N LEU A 117 0.26 -2.06 24.29
CA LEU A 117 1.42 -1.94 25.16
C LEU A 117 0.97 -2.15 26.61
N ARG A 118 1.80 -2.82 27.40
CA ARG A 118 1.52 -3.20 28.80
C ARG A 118 2.62 -2.70 29.72
N ALA A 119 2.24 -2.24 30.90
CA ALA A 119 3.11 -1.89 32.01
C ALA A 119 2.64 -2.66 33.26
N ASP A 120 3.52 -3.43 33.89
CA ASP A 120 3.16 -4.27 35.05
C ASP A 120 3.37 -3.58 36.42
N ASN A 121 4.06 -2.43 36.44
CA ASN A 121 4.33 -1.66 37.66
C ASN A 121 4.03 -0.16 37.43
N ALA A 122 2.84 0.12 36.92
CA ALA A 122 2.40 1.49 36.66
C ALA A 122 1.94 2.18 37.94
N THR A 123 2.13 3.50 37.98
CA THR A 123 1.49 4.40 38.94
C THR A 123 0.53 5.30 38.21
N TYR A 124 -0.70 5.47 38.70
CA TYR A 124 -1.62 6.47 38.16
C TYR A 124 -2.47 7.07 39.27
N PHE A 125 -3.06 8.23 39.02
CA PHE A 125 -4.02 8.85 39.93
C PHE A 125 -5.43 8.48 39.50
N ASP A 126 -6.16 7.77 40.36
CA ASP A 126 -7.57 7.47 40.16
C ASP A 126 -8.40 8.65 40.68
N ALA A 127 -9.01 9.39 39.76
CA ALA A 127 -9.84 10.54 40.09
C ALA A 127 -11.15 10.15 40.79
N ALA A 128 -11.68 8.93 40.58
CA ALA A 128 -12.92 8.49 41.19
C ALA A 128 -12.75 8.19 42.69
N SER A 129 -11.65 7.52 43.06
CA SER A 129 -11.31 7.25 44.46
C SER A 129 -10.43 8.32 45.11
N VAL A 130 -9.99 9.32 44.33
CA VAL A 130 -9.09 10.41 44.76
C VAL A 130 -7.80 9.86 45.39
N LYS A 131 -7.25 8.79 44.81
CA LYS A 131 -6.09 8.06 45.33
C LYS A 131 -5.09 7.74 44.25
N GLN A 132 -3.83 7.67 44.65
CA GLN A 132 -2.78 7.15 43.80
C GLN A 132 -2.74 5.63 43.89
N VAL A 133 -2.82 4.97 42.74
CA VAL A 133 -2.67 3.52 42.61
C VAL A 133 -1.25 3.24 42.14
N THR A 134 -0.57 2.30 42.80
CA THR A 134 0.80 1.85 42.49
C THR A 134 0.80 0.34 42.24
N GLY A 135 1.83 -0.16 41.55
CA GLY A 135 1.91 -1.58 41.19
C GLY A 135 0.76 -2.03 40.27
N ALA A 136 0.17 -1.11 39.51
CA ALA A 136 -0.94 -1.42 38.64
C ALA A 136 -0.47 -2.06 37.34
N THR A 137 -1.26 -3.02 36.86
CA THR A 137 -1.14 -3.51 35.49
C THR A 137 -1.96 -2.62 34.57
N VAL A 138 -1.28 -1.82 33.75
CA VAL A 138 -1.91 -0.92 32.79
C VAL A 138 -1.67 -1.41 31.37
N VAL A 139 -2.72 -1.36 30.55
CA VAL A 139 -2.65 -1.67 29.12
C VAL A 139 -3.10 -0.45 28.32
N ALA A 140 -2.26 0.02 27.42
CA ALA A 140 -2.59 0.98 26.38
C ALA A 140 -2.96 0.21 25.11
N THR A 141 -4.24 0.24 24.73
CA THR A 141 -4.75 -0.36 23.49
C THR A 141 -4.97 0.73 22.46
N ASN A 142 -4.16 0.74 21.41
CA ASN A 142 -4.35 1.59 20.25
C ASN A 142 -5.10 0.81 19.16
N THR A 143 -6.22 1.35 18.70
CA THR A 143 -6.97 0.84 17.55
C THR A 143 -6.92 1.85 16.42
N VAL A 144 -6.29 1.46 15.30
CA VAL A 144 -6.23 2.24 14.06
C VAL A 144 -7.23 1.68 13.06
N ARG A 145 -8.03 2.57 12.47
CA ARG A 145 -8.97 2.27 11.41
C ARG A 145 -8.80 3.25 10.25
N GLY A 146 -8.75 2.73 9.02
CA GLY A 146 -8.79 3.55 7.83
C GLY A 146 -10.19 4.06 7.50
N ASP A 147 -10.31 5.34 7.17
CA ASP A 147 -11.52 5.92 6.58
C ASP A 147 -11.35 6.02 5.06
N VAL A 148 -11.91 5.03 4.36
CA VAL A 148 -11.86 4.93 2.91
C VAL A 148 -12.62 6.07 2.23
N THR A 149 -13.70 6.56 2.83
CA THR A 149 -14.54 7.63 2.26
C THR A 149 -13.82 8.98 2.31
N SER A 150 -13.07 9.24 3.38
CA SER A 150 -12.28 10.47 3.51
C SER A 150 -10.91 10.39 2.80
N SER A 151 -10.43 9.19 2.51
CA SER A 151 -9.18 8.96 1.79
C SER A 151 -9.35 9.18 0.28
N HIS A 152 -8.40 9.84 -0.37
CA HIS A 152 -8.47 10.14 -1.80
C HIS A 152 -7.09 10.36 -2.41
N GLY A 153 -6.90 9.89 -3.65
CA GLY A 153 -5.63 9.99 -4.36
C GLY A 153 -4.44 9.47 -3.54
N ASP A 154 -3.53 10.38 -3.23
CA ASP A 154 -2.31 10.11 -2.47
C ASP A 154 -2.47 10.32 -0.95
N VAL A 155 -3.66 10.70 -0.47
CA VAL A 155 -3.94 10.92 0.95
C VAL A 155 -4.72 9.74 1.54
N ALA A 156 -4.21 9.19 2.65
CA ALA A 156 -4.97 8.29 3.52
C ALA A 156 -5.40 9.02 4.78
N VAL A 157 -6.61 8.71 5.23
CA VAL A 157 -7.18 9.21 6.47
C VAL A 157 -7.37 8.03 7.41
N TRP A 158 -6.69 8.04 8.55
CA TRP A 158 -6.81 7.03 9.59
C TRP A 158 -7.31 7.65 10.88
N ASP A 159 -8.25 6.98 11.53
CA ASP A 159 -8.70 7.27 12.89
C ASP A 159 -7.99 6.33 13.86
N SER A 160 -7.46 6.87 14.94
CA SER A 160 -6.79 6.14 16.02
C SER A 160 -7.44 6.49 17.36
N ALA A 161 -7.86 5.46 18.09
CA ALA A 161 -8.29 5.58 19.48
C ALA A 161 -7.33 4.80 20.37
N THR A 162 -6.69 5.49 21.32
CA THR A 162 -5.85 4.89 22.34
C THR A 162 -6.58 4.92 23.67
N VAL A 163 -6.86 3.74 24.22
CA VAL A 163 -7.47 3.58 25.55
C VAL A 163 -6.42 3.03 26.49
N ILE A 164 -6.10 3.78 27.54
CA ILE A 164 -5.18 3.41 28.61
C ILE A 164 -6.02 3.01 29.81
N GLN A 165 -5.87 1.77 30.28
CA GLN A 165 -6.73 1.21 31.31
C GLN A 165 -5.96 0.31 32.29
N ASP A 166 -6.33 0.36 33.57
CA ASP A 166 -6.01 -0.68 34.53
C ASP A 166 -6.96 -1.86 34.29
N VAL A 167 -6.43 -2.91 33.67
CA VAL A 167 -7.22 -4.09 33.27
C VAL A 167 -7.68 -4.93 34.46
N ALA A 168 -6.95 -4.89 35.59
CA ALA A 168 -7.30 -5.65 36.78
C ALA A 168 -8.44 -4.98 37.55
N ARG A 169 -8.46 -3.65 37.56
CA ARG A 169 -9.49 -2.85 38.25
C ARG A 169 -10.66 -2.43 37.36
N GLY A 170 -10.56 -2.61 36.04
CA GLY A 170 -11.56 -2.12 35.09
C GLY A 170 -11.63 -0.60 35.01
N THR A 171 -10.54 0.10 35.36
CA THR A 171 -10.49 1.57 35.41
C THR A 171 -9.89 2.12 34.13
N THR A 172 -10.65 2.94 33.39
CA THR A 172 -10.09 3.72 32.27
C THR A 172 -9.35 4.93 32.81
N ILE A 173 -8.06 5.02 32.49
CA ILE A 173 -7.17 6.09 32.95
C ILE A 173 -7.23 7.26 31.98
N GLU A 174 -7.13 6.97 30.68
CA GLU A 174 -7.09 8.00 29.64
C GLU A 174 -7.61 7.43 28.32
N VAL A 175 -8.33 8.26 27.57
CA VAL A 175 -8.71 7.99 26.18
C VAL A 175 -8.22 9.14 25.33
N GLN A 176 -7.47 8.82 24.29
CA GLN A 176 -6.96 9.78 23.33
C GLN A 176 -7.43 9.40 21.93
N ASN A 177 -8.09 10.33 21.25
CA ASN A 177 -8.56 10.14 19.88
C ASN A 177 -7.75 11.01 18.92
N GLN A 178 -7.39 10.46 17.78
CA GLN A 178 -6.62 11.17 16.77
C GLN A 178 -7.11 10.78 15.39
N ARG A 179 -7.49 11.77 14.58
CA ARG A 179 -7.72 11.62 13.15
C ARG A 179 -6.51 12.17 12.42
N VAL A 180 -5.82 11.33 11.67
CA VAL A 180 -4.65 11.71 10.88
C VAL A 180 -4.98 11.65 9.40
N ALA A 181 -4.63 12.70 8.66
CA ALA A 181 -4.53 12.64 7.21
C ALA A 181 -3.05 12.71 6.85
N PHE A 182 -2.59 11.87 5.93
CA PHE A 182 -1.18 11.83 5.54
C PHE A 182 -0.99 11.34 4.11
N ASP A 183 0.13 11.75 3.52
CA ASP A 183 0.57 11.25 2.22
C ASP A 183 0.97 9.77 2.34
N ARG A 184 0.36 8.93 1.51
CA ARG A 184 0.46 7.47 1.60
C ARG A 184 1.84 6.93 1.26
N ARG A 185 2.70 7.69 0.59
CA ARG A 185 4.05 7.24 0.18
C ARG A 185 5.11 7.72 1.15
N THR A 186 5.00 8.97 1.59
CA THR A 186 5.97 9.65 2.44
C THR A 186 5.64 9.59 3.93
N GLY A 187 4.39 9.28 4.28
CA GLY A 187 3.89 9.27 5.67
C GLY A 187 3.76 10.65 6.31
N ARG A 188 3.95 11.73 5.53
CA ARG A 188 3.88 13.08 6.04
C ARG A 188 2.44 13.47 6.35
N LEU A 189 2.21 13.90 7.58
CA LEU A 189 0.94 14.43 8.05
C LEU A 189 0.58 15.71 7.27
N THR A 190 -0.71 15.82 6.95
CA THR A 190 -1.31 16.97 6.25
C THR A 190 -2.55 17.46 7.01
N ALA A 191 -2.82 18.76 6.91
CA ALA A 191 -3.94 19.41 7.58
C ALA A 191 -5.18 19.44 6.68
N CYS A 192 -5.78 18.28 6.41
CA CYS A 192 -7.03 18.15 5.64
C CYS A 192 -8.01 17.20 6.33
N CYS A 193 -9.19 17.03 5.71
CA CYS A 193 -9.98 15.82 5.90
C CYS A 193 -10.48 15.58 7.35
N GLY A 194 -10.65 16.67 8.11
CA GLY A 194 -11.03 16.64 9.51
C GLY A 194 -9.92 16.20 10.48
N ALA A 195 -8.65 16.20 10.04
CA ALA A 195 -7.52 15.88 10.90
C ALA A 195 -7.58 16.65 12.23
N SER A 196 -7.54 15.91 13.33
CA SER A 196 -7.80 16.45 14.67
C SER A 196 -7.16 15.60 15.77
N VAL A 197 -6.94 16.23 16.92
CA VAL A 197 -6.53 15.58 18.16
C VAL A 197 -7.62 15.84 19.20
N ASP A 198 -8.22 14.78 19.74
CA ASP A 198 -9.36 14.82 20.65
C ASP A 198 -10.52 15.68 20.14
N GLY A 199 -10.78 15.61 18.83
CA GLY A 199 -11.82 16.38 18.14
C GLY A 199 -11.46 17.84 17.84
N ASP A 200 -10.29 18.31 18.27
CA ASP A 200 -9.81 19.65 17.96
C ASP A 200 -9.13 19.69 16.60
N VAL A 201 -9.83 20.23 15.60
CA VAL A 201 -9.35 20.42 14.22
C VAL A 201 -8.33 21.56 14.08
N SER A 202 -8.20 22.43 15.09
CA SER A 202 -7.19 23.49 15.09
C SER A 202 -5.79 22.97 15.43
N ALA A 203 -5.70 21.76 16.01
CA ALA A 203 -4.45 21.08 16.31
C ALA A 203 -3.74 20.65 15.03
N ARG A 204 -2.88 21.52 14.49
CA ARG A 204 -2.09 21.23 13.30
C ARG A 204 -1.13 20.06 13.56
N GLN A 205 -1.24 19.03 12.73
CA GLN A 205 -0.40 17.84 12.81
C GLN A 205 0.66 17.89 11.71
N THR A 206 1.93 17.67 12.07
CA THR A 206 3.08 17.77 11.15
C THR A 206 4.09 16.68 11.44
N GLY A 207 4.95 16.36 10.46
CA GLY A 207 5.89 15.25 10.58
C GLY A 207 5.25 13.91 10.20
N LEU A 208 5.61 12.84 10.90
CA LEU A 208 5.07 11.50 10.75
C LEU A 208 4.08 11.20 11.87
N GLY A 209 3.00 10.50 11.56
CA GLY A 209 2.04 10.02 12.54
C GLY A 209 2.15 8.51 12.76
N LEU A 210 1.03 7.83 12.58
CA LEU A 210 0.89 6.38 12.78
C LEU A 210 1.60 5.55 11.70
N PHE A 211 1.80 6.12 10.51
CA PHE A 211 2.45 5.47 9.39
C PHE A 211 3.88 5.96 9.19
N TRP A 212 4.79 5.01 9.06
CA TRP A 212 6.19 5.24 8.74
C TRP A 212 6.43 4.77 7.31
N PRO A 213 7.01 5.62 6.44
CA PRO A 213 7.12 5.31 5.02
C PRO A 213 8.06 4.14 4.75
N VAL A 214 7.73 3.39 3.70
CA VAL A 214 8.66 2.47 3.04
C VAL A 214 9.85 3.30 2.57
N HIS A 215 11.09 2.85 2.81
CA HIS A 215 12.31 3.65 2.66
C HIS A 215 12.54 4.70 3.74
N ALA A 216 12.20 4.39 4.98
CA ALA A 216 12.82 5.11 6.09
C ALA A 216 14.35 5.18 5.83
N THR A 217 14.93 6.35 5.99
CA THR A 217 16.39 6.51 6.01
C THR A 217 16.83 6.52 7.46
N LYS A 218 18.10 6.17 7.74
CA LYS A 218 18.72 6.26 9.07
C LYS A 218 18.89 7.70 9.61
N LYS A 219 18.09 8.64 9.10
CA LYS A 219 18.03 10.03 9.54
C LYS A 219 16.91 10.18 10.57
N ALA A 220 17.06 11.13 11.48
CA ALA A 220 16.03 11.47 12.44
C ALA A 220 14.67 11.73 11.75
N LYS A 221 13.60 11.24 12.35
CA LYS A 221 12.22 11.37 11.85
C LYS A 221 11.43 12.30 12.76
N PRO A 222 10.79 13.36 12.25
CA PRO A 222 9.90 14.18 13.07
C PRO A 222 8.62 13.38 13.32
N VAL A 223 8.46 12.78 14.50
CA VAL A 223 7.27 11.99 14.86
C VAL A 223 6.35 12.86 15.71
N TYR A 224 5.09 12.96 15.30
CA TYR A 224 4.08 13.77 15.96
C TYR A 224 3.60 13.12 17.26
N ASP A 225 3.68 13.87 18.34
CA ASP A 225 3.13 13.49 19.64
C ASP A 225 1.81 14.25 19.87
N PRO A 226 0.67 13.53 20.01
CA PRO A 226 -0.64 14.14 20.18
C PRO A 226 -0.81 14.85 21.54
N ALA A 227 -0.10 14.43 22.60
CA ALA A 227 -0.20 15.07 23.92
C ALA A 227 0.39 16.48 23.94
N THR A 228 1.57 16.66 23.33
CA THR A 228 2.23 17.96 23.18
C THR A 228 1.79 18.73 21.94
N ARG A 229 1.07 18.06 21.02
CA ARG A 229 0.64 18.55 19.70
C ARG A 229 1.78 19.07 18.84
N ARG A 230 2.95 18.42 18.93
CA ARG A 230 4.20 18.81 18.26
C ARG A 230 4.93 17.60 17.70
N ALA A 231 5.76 17.82 16.69
CA ALA A 231 6.65 16.80 16.18
C ALA A 231 7.99 16.83 16.92
N TRP A 232 8.41 15.68 17.44
CA TRP A 232 9.69 15.51 18.12
C TRP A 232 10.59 14.56 17.31
N PRO A 233 11.91 14.78 17.28
CA PRO A 233 12.83 13.95 16.52
C PRO A 233 12.96 12.56 17.16
N ALA A 234 12.60 11.52 16.41
CA ALA A 234 12.99 10.14 16.65
C ALA A 234 14.33 9.89 15.95
N VAL A 235 15.41 9.80 16.72
CA VAL A 235 16.79 9.68 16.23
C VAL A 235 17.14 8.21 16.04
N TYR A 236 17.82 7.88 14.95
CA TYR A 236 18.31 6.52 14.73
C TYR A 236 19.38 6.17 15.76
N ALA A 237 19.16 5.09 16.49
CA ALA A 237 19.98 4.64 17.61
C ALA A 237 20.68 3.29 17.36
N GLY A 238 20.53 2.70 16.17
CA GLY A 238 21.23 1.49 15.77
C GLY A 238 20.37 0.50 15.00
N THR A 239 20.97 -0.64 14.65
CA THR A 239 20.28 -1.78 14.05
C THR A 239 20.31 -2.94 15.04
N GLU A 240 19.16 -3.56 15.26
CA GLU A 240 19.01 -4.67 16.20
C GLU A 240 18.20 -5.79 15.57
N ARG A 241 18.36 -7.01 16.08
CA ARG A 241 17.59 -8.16 15.60
C ARG A 241 16.45 -8.43 16.58
N VAL A 242 15.23 -8.09 16.17
CA VAL A 242 14.02 -8.27 16.97
C VAL A 242 13.26 -9.47 16.42
N HIS A 243 13.22 -10.55 17.19
CA HIS A 243 12.53 -11.80 16.82
C HIS A 243 12.86 -12.28 15.39
N GLY A 244 14.15 -12.26 15.03
CA GLY A 244 14.65 -12.71 13.73
C GLY A 244 14.68 -11.65 12.63
N ILE A 245 13.99 -10.51 12.79
CA ILE A 245 13.94 -9.41 11.82
C ILE A 245 15.02 -8.38 12.17
N VAL A 246 15.81 -7.97 11.17
CA VAL A 246 16.77 -6.86 11.30
C VAL A 246 15.98 -5.55 11.27
N ALA A 247 15.84 -4.91 12.42
CA ALA A 247 15.08 -3.68 12.60
C ALA A 247 15.99 -2.49 12.89
N TRP A 248 15.56 -1.30 12.49
CA TRP A 248 16.20 -0.05 12.88
C TRP A 248 15.55 0.49 14.14
N ARG A 249 16.36 0.76 15.15
CA ARG A 249 15.92 1.33 16.41
C ARG A 249 15.94 2.85 16.30
N PHE A 250 14.80 3.48 16.56
CA PHE A 250 14.66 4.94 16.66
C PHE A 250 14.23 5.30 18.07
N VAL A 251 14.87 6.31 18.67
CA VAL A 251 14.57 6.81 20.02
C VAL A 251 14.08 8.24 19.91
N GLN A 252 12.90 8.51 20.46
CA GLN A 252 12.31 9.83 20.58
C GLN A 252 12.32 10.23 22.05
N HIS A 253 12.91 11.39 22.33
CA HIS A 253 12.89 12.01 23.65
C HIS A 253 11.98 13.23 23.62
N ILE A 254 10.96 13.22 24.47
CA ILE A 254 10.06 14.34 24.71
C ILE A 254 10.41 14.90 26.09
N PRO A 255 11.05 16.08 26.16
CA PRO A 255 11.38 16.71 27.44
C PRO A 255 10.09 17.11 28.16
N ASP A 256 10.23 17.46 29.44
CA ASP A 256 9.14 17.92 30.29
C ASP A 256 8.35 19.09 29.67
N THR A 257 7.22 18.76 29.06
CA THR A 257 6.44 19.66 28.20
C THR A 257 5.03 19.77 28.71
N LYS A 258 4.49 21.00 28.74
CA LYS A 258 3.08 21.25 29.02
C LYS A 258 2.20 20.58 27.98
N VAL A 259 1.27 19.74 28.42
CA VAL A 259 0.26 19.09 27.56
C VAL A 259 -0.61 20.18 26.94
N ALA A 260 -0.82 20.09 25.63
CA ALA A 260 -1.62 21.06 24.89
C ALA A 260 -3.10 20.64 24.91
N GLY A 261 -4.00 21.62 24.92
CA GLY A 261 -5.44 21.38 24.86
C GLY A 261 -6.22 22.19 25.87
N LYS A 262 -7.36 21.64 26.30
CA LYS A 262 -8.32 22.32 27.17
C LYS A 262 -7.75 22.52 28.58
N ALA A 263 -8.23 23.58 29.24
CA ALA A 263 -7.93 23.81 30.65
C ALA A 263 -8.44 22.64 31.51
N LEU A 264 -7.66 22.30 32.53
CA LEU A 264 -8.00 21.28 33.50
C LEU A 264 -8.81 21.91 34.65
N PRO A 265 -9.70 21.12 35.30
CA PRO A 265 -10.36 21.58 36.51
C PRO A 265 -9.33 21.83 37.62
N ASP A 266 -9.68 22.73 38.54
CA ASP A 266 -8.87 23.01 39.71
C ASP A 266 -8.80 21.78 40.62
N VAL A 267 -7.64 21.56 41.24
CA VAL A 267 -7.36 20.37 42.05
C VAL A 267 -7.24 20.78 43.52
N PRO A 268 -7.80 20.02 44.47
CA PRO A 268 -7.60 20.26 45.90
C PRO A 268 -6.10 20.41 46.24
N GLY A 269 -5.75 21.47 46.98
CA GLY A 269 -4.35 21.76 47.32
C GLY A 269 -3.65 20.60 48.03
N GLU A 270 -4.38 19.80 48.80
CA GLU A 270 -3.90 18.60 49.50
C GLU A 270 -3.22 17.59 48.57
N LEU A 271 -3.78 17.39 47.37
CA LEU A 271 -3.21 16.47 46.38
C LEU A 271 -1.89 16.98 45.79
N LEU A 272 -1.64 18.27 45.92
CA LEU A 272 -0.41 18.94 45.48
C LEU A 272 0.60 19.06 46.62
N GLY A 273 0.33 18.45 47.78
CA GLY A 273 1.17 18.52 48.98
C GLY A 273 1.00 19.80 49.80
N ARG A 274 -0.12 20.51 49.65
CA ARG A 274 -0.45 21.73 50.41
C ARG A 274 -1.28 21.40 51.66
N ALA A 275 -1.38 22.38 52.56
CA ALA A 275 -2.16 22.27 53.78
C ALA A 275 -3.63 21.89 53.50
N LYS A 276 -4.21 21.11 54.42
CA LYS A 276 -5.60 20.66 54.33
C LYS A 276 -6.60 21.80 54.43
N GLY A 277 -7.74 21.66 53.75
CA GLY A 277 -8.83 22.64 53.77
C GLY A 277 -8.57 23.95 53.01
N GLY A 278 -7.46 24.06 52.27
CA GLY A 278 -7.21 25.19 51.38
C GLY A 278 -8.10 25.18 50.11
N PRO A 279 -8.22 26.31 49.40
CA PRO A 279 -8.98 26.38 48.16
C PRO A 279 -8.39 25.45 47.08
N ALA A 280 -9.24 25.06 46.13
CA ALA A 280 -8.78 24.36 44.93
C ALA A 280 -7.79 25.24 44.15
N VAL A 281 -6.80 24.60 43.55
CA VAL A 281 -5.66 25.26 42.92
C VAL A 281 -5.71 24.99 41.42
N PRO A 282 -5.60 26.04 40.57
CA PRO A 282 -5.51 25.84 39.14
C PRO A 282 -4.20 25.16 38.76
N VAL A 283 -4.29 24.15 37.91
CA VAL A 283 -3.16 23.32 37.49
C VAL A 283 -2.98 23.27 35.98
N ASP A 284 -1.77 22.93 35.57
CA ASP A 284 -1.42 22.50 34.22
C ASP A 284 -0.88 21.07 34.26
N ARG A 285 -1.13 20.30 33.20
CA ARG A 285 -0.53 18.97 33.02
C ARG A 285 0.77 19.10 32.25
N TYR A 286 1.81 18.46 32.79
CA TYR A 286 3.12 18.31 32.17
C TYR A 286 3.38 16.84 31.91
N TYR A 287 3.96 16.56 30.76
CA TYR A 287 4.24 15.23 30.26
C TYR A 287 5.67 15.19 29.70
N GLN A 288 6.35 14.09 29.98
CA GLN A 288 7.61 13.72 29.34
C GLN A 288 7.54 12.24 28.95
N ALA A 289 8.24 11.89 27.88
CA ALA A 289 8.33 10.51 27.47
C ALA A 289 9.60 10.18 26.69
N ASP A 290 10.00 8.92 26.84
CA ASP A 290 10.99 8.28 25.98
C ASP A 290 10.29 7.17 25.22
N ALA A 291 10.20 7.29 23.89
CA ALA A 291 9.62 6.28 23.03
C ALA A 291 10.72 5.64 22.17
N THR A 292 10.74 4.31 22.12
CA THR A 292 11.62 3.54 21.24
C THR A 292 10.79 2.77 20.24
N TYR A 293 11.16 2.87 18.97
CA TYR A 293 10.50 2.20 17.85
C TYR A 293 11.50 1.29 17.15
N TRP A 294 11.16 0.02 16.96
CA TRP A 294 11.92 -0.90 16.12
C TRP A 294 11.19 -1.07 14.80
N VAL A 295 11.77 -0.51 13.74
CA VAL A 295 11.13 -0.40 12.43
C VAL A 295 11.73 -1.41 11.47
N ASP A 296 10.90 -2.23 10.82
CA ASP A 296 11.34 -3.10 9.72
C ASP A 296 11.70 -2.24 8.49
N PRO A 297 12.96 -2.20 8.04
CA PRO A 297 13.37 -1.33 6.94
C PRO A 297 12.76 -1.70 5.59
N ARG A 298 12.26 -2.94 5.44
CA ARG A 298 11.65 -3.42 4.19
C ARG A 298 10.27 -2.81 3.96
N THR A 299 9.52 -2.60 5.03
CA THR A 299 8.12 -2.14 4.99
C THR A 299 7.89 -0.78 5.63
N GLY A 300 8.82 -0.31 6.47
CA GLY A 300 8.62 0.88 7.29
C GLY A 300 7.76 0.62 8.53
N ASN A 301 7.20 -0.58 8.73
CA ASN A 301 6.30 -0.84 9.86
C ASN A 301 7.08 -0.97 11.18
N PRO A 302 6.65 -0.30 12.27
CA PRO A 302 7.11 -0.61 13.62
C PRO A 302 6.67 -2.04 13.97
N ILE A 303 7.65 -2.89 14.29
CA ILE A 303 7.43 -4.28 14.73
C ILE A 303 7.61 -4.44 16.23
N ASP A 304 8.27 -3.47 16.88
CA ASP A 304 8.36 -3.35 18.33
C ASP A 304 8.24 -1.89 18.77
N GLN A 305 7.75 -1.67 19.99
CA GLN A 305 7.60 -0.35 20.58
C GLN A 305 7.66 -0.42 22.11
N GLU A 306 8.42 0.50 22.68
CA GLU A 306 8.46 0.77 24.12
C GLU A 306 8.22 2.26 24.36
N GLN A 307 7.57 2.59 25.47
CA GLN A 307 7.30 3.98 25.85
C GLN A 307 7.35 4.14 27.37
N LYS A 308 8.24 4.99 27.85
CA LYS A 308 8.29 5.43 29.24
C LYS A 308 7.61 6.77 29.34
N VAL A 309 6.59 6.87 30.18
CA VAL A 309 5.76 8.07 30.35
C VAL A 309 5.83 8.54 31.79
N LEU A 310 6.00 9.85 31.98
CA LEU A 310 5.67 10.52 33.23
C LEU A 310 4.75 11.70 32.94
N SER A 311 3.61 11.71 33.61
CA SER A 311 2.60 12.76 33.55
C SER A 311 2.32 13.30 34.95
N THR A 312 2.35 14.61 35.09
CA THR A 312 2.20 15.31 36.37
C THR A 312 1.24 16.48 36.26
N LEU A 313 0.46 16.75 37.30
CA LEU A 313 -0.25 18.01 37.48
C LEU A 313 0.59 18.93 38.36
N ARG A 314 0.69 20.18 37.94
CA ARG A 314 1.47 21.21 38.63
C ARG A 314 0.63 22.46 38.78
N PRO A 315 0.66 23.14 39.95
CA PRO A 315 0.03 24.43 40.11
C PRO A 315 0.51 25.42 39.05
N LYS A 316 -0.37 26.30 38.59
CA LYS A 316 0.04 27.46 37.76
C LYS A 316 0.88 28.47 38.54
N SER A 317 0.74 28.47 39.86
CA SER A 317 1.52 29.32 40.79
C SER A 317 1.81 28.60 42.10
N GLY A 318 3.03 28.78 42.60
CA GLY A 318 3.53 28.19 43.84
C GLY A 318 3.96 26.73 43.72
N PRO A 319 4.51 26.14 44.79
CA PRO A 319 5.05 24.78 44.79
C PRO A 319 3.93 23.73 44.83
N GLY A 320 4.29 22.50 44.44
CA GLY A 320 3.44 21.32 44.49
C GLY A 320 3.48 20.50 43.20
N ARG A 321 3.25 19.19 43.31
CA ARG A 321 3.20 18.29 42.16
C ARG A 321 2.42 17.02 42.49
N LEU A 322 1.50 16.64 41.62
CA LEU A 322 0.81 15.36 41.67
C LEU A 322 1.25 14.51 40.49
N VAL A 323 1.67 13.26 40.73
CA VAL A 323 1.92 12.30 39.65
C VAL A 323 0.60 11.64 39.27
N VAL A 324 0.14 11.88 38.04
CA VAL A 324 -1.11 11.32 37.51
C VAL A 324 -0.90 10.11 36.63
N GLY A 325 0.31 9.92 36.10
CA GLY A 325 0.68 8.72 35.36
C GLY A 325 2.19 8.54 35.34
N ARG A 326 2.65 7.32 35.63
CA ARG A 326 4.03 6.86 35.45
C ARG A 326 3.97 5.43 34.97
N MET A 327 4.43 5.18 33.76
CA MET A 327 4.25 3.89 33.10
C MET A 327 5.49 3.56 32.25
N ASP A 328 5.93 2.31 32.29
CA ASP A 328 6.91 1.74 31.35
C ASP A 328 6.15 0.74 30.47
N LEU A 329 5.62 1.24 29.36
CA LEU A 329 4.74 0.53 28.45
C LEU A 329 5.58 -0.21 27.42
N ARG A 330 5.42 -1.54 27.33
CA ARG A 330 6.09 -2.38 26.34
C ARG A 330 5.08 -3.12 25.49
N MET A 331 5.33 -3.25 24.20
CA MET A 331 4.39 -3.93 23.33
C MET A 331 4.20 -5.41 23.72
N THR A 332 2.96 -5.88 23.73
CA THR A 332 2.68 -7.27 24.11
C THR A 332 3.13 -8.25 23.03
N PRO A 333 3.47 -9.50 23.41
CA PRO A 333 3.84 -10.54 22.45
C PRO A 333 2.80 -10.78 21.35
N GLU A 334 1.51 -10.62 21.64
CA GLU A 334 0.42 -10.76 20.68
C GLU A 334 0.52 -9.71 19.58
N SER A 335 0.69 -8.44 19.96
CA SER A 335 0.84 -7.34 19.02
C SER A 335 2.14 -7.45 18.24
N GLN A 336 3.25 -7.84 18.88
CA GLN A 336 4.50 -8.10 18.18
C GLN A 336 4.34 -9.22 17.13
N ARG A 337 3.68 -10.35 17.45
CA ARG A 337 3.41 -11.43 16.48
C ARG A 337 2.58 -10.93 15.29
N SER A 338 1.51 -10.19 15.56
CA SER A 338 0.62 -9.66 14.52
C SER A 338 1.34 -8.69 13.58
N LEU A 339 2.11 -7.74 14.13
CA LEU A 339 2.85 -6.75 13.34
C LEU A 339 3.98 -7.37 12.53
N ARG A 340 4.69 -8.37 13.08
CA ARG A 340 5.70 -9.12 12.32
C ARG A 340 5.09 -9.88 11.15
N ALA A 341 3.94 -10.54 11.34
CA ALA A 341 3.23 -11.22 10.26
C ALA A 341 2.83 -10.24 9.15
N LYS A 342 2.25 -9.08 9.52
CA LYS A 342 1.93 -8.00 8.58
C LYS A 342 3.17 -7.46 7.85
N SER A 343 4.30 -7.32 8.56
CA SER A 343 5.55 -6.88 7.95
C SER A 343 6.12 -7.91 6.98
N ALA A 344 6.03 -9.21 7.29
CA ALA A 344 6.47 -10.27 6.40
C ALA A 344 5.62 -10.31 5.11
N ASP A 345 4.29 -10.25 5.24
CA ASP A 345 3.38 -10.18 4.09
C ASP A 345 3.64 -8.93 3.23
N GLY A 346 3.78 -7.77 3.86
CA GLY A 346 4.11 -6.52 3.18
C GLY A 346 5.46 -6.58 2.45
N ALA A 347 6.49 -7.14 3.09
CA ALA A 347 7.81 -7.31 2.48
C ALA A 347 7.75 -8.21 1.24
N SER A 348 7.07 -9.36 1.32
CA SER A 348 6.90 -10.27 0.19
C SER A 348 6.19 -9.62 -1.00
N LYS A 349 5.13 -8.83 -0.75
CA LYS A 349 4.42 -8.07 -1.79
C LYS A 349 5.30 -7.00 -2.42
N ILE A 350 6.09 -6.29 -1.61
CA ILE A 350 7.04 -5.29 -2.08
C ILE A 350 8.13 -5.94 -2.95
N ASP A 351 8.69 -7.07 -2.51
CA ASP A 351 9.73 -7.80 -3.24
C ASP A 351 9.22 -8.38 -4.56
N LEU A 352 7.97 -8.87 -4.58
CA LEU A 352 7.30 -9.31 -5.80
C LEU A 352 7.26 -8.18 -6.85
N LEU A 353 6.81 -6.99 -6.44
CA LEU A 353 6.69 -5.83 -7.33
C LEU A 353 8.03 -5.18 -7.69
N ARG A 354 9.02 -5.22 -6.79
CA ARG A 354 10.33 -4.58 -7.01
C ARG A 354 11.32 -5.45 -7.76
N ILE A 355 11.26 -6.76 -7.54
CA ILE A 355 12.31 -7.69 -7.95
C ILE A 355 11.71 -8.76 -8.86
N ALA A 356 10.80 -9.57 -8.34
CA ALA A 356 10.41 -10.80 -9.04
C ALA A 356 9.68 -10.52 -10.37
N VAL A 357 8.71 -9.59 -10.39
CA VAL A 357 7.97 -9.26 -11.63
C VAL A 357 8.89 -8.62 -12.69
N PRO A 358 9.65 -7.54 -12.40
CA PRO A 358 10.56 -6.98 -13.39
C PRO A 358 11.64 -7.95 -13.86
N VAL A 359 12.26 -8.72 -12.97
CA VAL A 359 13.32 -9.66 -13.33
C VAL A 359 12.77 -10.82 -14.15
N GLY A 360 11.62 -11.37 -13.78
CA GLY A 360 10.95 -12.42 -14.56
C GLY A 360 10.57 -11.94 -15.96
N ALA A 361 9.95 -10.76 -16.06
CA ALA A 361 9.61 -10.15 -17.34
C ALA A 361 10.87 -9.86 -18.19
N ALA A 362 11.95 -9.39 -17.57
CA ALA A 362 13.21 -9.13 -18.27
C ALA A 362 13.86 -10.43 -18.78
N ALA A 363 13.89 -11.48 -17.96
CA ALA A 363 14.46 -12.78 -18.34
C ALA A 363 13.69 -13.42 -19.49
N VAL A 364 12.36 -13.50 -19.38
CA VAL A 364 11.50 -14.04 -20.46
C VAL A 364 11.64 -13.18 -21.72
N GLY A 365 11.64 -11.85 -21.58
CA GLY A 365 11.82 -10.93 -22.70
C GLY A 365 13.15 -11.13 -23.44
N ALA A 366 14.25 -11.30 -22.70
CA ALA A 366 15.57 -11.56 -23.27
C ALA A 366 15.64 -12.91 -23.99
N VAL A 367 15.05 -13.96 -23.42
CA VAL A 367 14.98 -15.29 -24.07
C VAL A 367 14.19 -15.22 -25.37
N LEU A 368 13.03 -14.55 -25.36
CA LEU A 368 12.20 -14.40 -26.56
C LEU A 368 12.89 -13.55 -27.64
N LEU A 369 13.62 -12.50 -27.26
CA LEU A 369 14.44 -11.72 -28.19
C LEU A 369 15.54 -12.56 -28.84
N ALA A 370 16.27 -13.35 -28.04
CA ALA A 370 17.32 -14.23 -28.56
C ALA A 370 16.73 -15.29 -29.51
N ALA A 371 15.62 -15.93 -29.12
CA ALA A 371 14.93 -16.89 -29.96
C ALA A 371 14.42 -16.26 -31.27
N GLY A 372 13.80 -15.08 -31.20
CA GLY A 372 13.33 -14.34 -32.37
C GLY A 372 14.47 -13.97 -33.32
N ALA A 373 15.62 -13.55 -32.79
CA ALA A 373 16.82 -13.25 -33.58
C ALA A 373 17.41 -14.49 -34.28
N VAL A 374 17.43 -15.65 -33.61
CA VAL A 374 17.91 -16.90 -34.20
C VAL A 374 16.96 -17.39 -35.29
N VAL A 375 15.65 -17.42 -35.01
CA VAL A 375 14.62 -17.91 -35.94
C VAL A 375 14.49 -16.99 -37.16
N GLY A 376 14.49 -15.67 -36.96
CA GLY A 376 14.43 -14.68 -38.05
C GLY A 376 15.76 -14.48 -38.79
N GLY A 377 16.91 -14.68 -38.12
CA GLY A 377 18.23 -14.56 -38.72
C GLY A 377 18.61 -15.73 -39.65
N ALA A 378 18.07 -16.93 -39.39
CA ALA A 378 18.32 -18.13 -40.19
C ALA A 378 17.74 -18.05 -41.62
N GLY A 379 16.73 -17.21 -41.88
CA GLY A 379 16.18 -16.98 -43.22
C GLY A 379 16.98 -16.00 -44.08
N ARG A 380 17.97 -15.32 -43.50
CA ARG A 380 18.76 -14.26 -44.16
C ARG A 380 20.09 -14.78 -44.71
N ARG A 381 20.14 -16.05 -45.15
CA ARG A 381 21.27 -16.55 -45.93
C ARG A 381 21.27 -15.86 -47.29
N ARG A 382 22.06 -14.79 -47.36
CA ARG A 382 22.65 -14.13 -48.55
C ARG A 382 22.30 -14.84 -49.87
N SER A 383 21.45 -14.24 -50.70
CA SER A 383 21.58 -14.42 -52.14
C SER A 383 22.94 -13.85 -52.55
N PRO A 384 23.91 -14.67 -53.02
CA PRO A 384 25.16 -14.15 -53.56
C PRO A 384 24.84 -13.35 -54.82
N GLY A 385 25.47 -12.18 -54.95
CA GLY A 385 25.15 -11.18 -55.96
C GLY A 385 25.03 -11.72 -57.39
N GLY A 386 23.93 -11.36 -58.05
CA GLY A 386 23.81 -11.40 -59.50
C GLY A 386 24.81 -10.42 -60.11
N ARG A 387 25.99 -10.94 -60.42
CA ARG A 387 27.04 -10.27 -61.20
C ARG A 387 26.45 -9.92 -62.57
N GLN A 388 26.19 -8.64 -62.82
CA GLN A 388 25.95 -8.13 -64.18
C GLN A 388 27.18 -8.52 -65.02
N ARG A 389 27.01 -9.46 -65.96
CA ARG A 389 27.98 -9.70 -67.03
C ARG A 389 27.90 -8.51 -67.98
N GLY A 390 28.88 -7.62 -67.91
CA GLY A 390 29.21 -6.75 -69.03
C GLY A 390 29.64 -7.63 -70.21
N GLU A 391 28.96 -7.44 -71.32
CA GLU A 391 29.20 -8.04 -72.62
C GLU A 391 30.52 -7.50 -73.22
N PRO A 392 31.47 -8.35 -73.66
CA PRO A 392 32.64 -7.87 -74.40
C PRO A 392 32.31 -7.76 -75.89
N LEU A 393 32.35 -6.54 -76.42
CA LEU A 393 32.34 -6.27 -77.86
C LEU A 393 33.56 -6.92 -78.52
N ALA A 394 33.30 -7.88 -79.40
CA ALA A 394 34.29 -8.53 -80.23
C ALA A 394 34.85 -7.55 -81.27
N ALA A 395 36.16 -7.33 -81.20
CA ALA A 395 36.93 -6.69 -82.27
C ALA A 395 37.33 -7.76 -83.30
N THR A 396 36.77 -7.68 -84.51
CA THR A 396 37.24 -8.45 -85.67
C THR A 396 38.03 -7.51 -86.59
N ARG A 397 39.32 -7.80 -86.77
CA ARG A 397 40.25 -7.16 -87.70
C ARG A 397 40.12 -7.74 -89.12
N GLY A 398 40.46 -6.92 -90.13
CA GLY A 398 41.02 -7.33 -91.43
C GLY A 398 40.27 -6.72 -92.63
N SER A 399 40.69 -5.58 -93.21
CA SER A 399 41.75 -5.40 -94.22
C SER A 399 41.41 -5.93 -95.61
N ALA A 400 41.29 -5.03 -96.61
CA ALA A 400 41.99 -5.13 -97.90
C ALA A 400 41.76 -3.89 -98.78
N ARG A 401 42.90 -3.34 -99.24
CA ARG A 401 43.21 -2.58 -100.47
C ARG A 401 42.60 -1.21 -100.73
#